data_AF-I1SRF5-F1
#
_entry.id   AF-I1SRF5-F1
#
_cell.length_a   1.000
_cell.length_b   1.000
_cell.length_c   1.000
_cell.angle_alpha   90.00
_cell.angle_beta   90.00
_cell.angle_gamma   90.00
#
_symmetry.space_group_name_H-M   'P 1'
#
loop_
_entity.id
_entity.type
_entity.pdbx_description
1 polymer ?
#
loop_
_entity_poly.entity_id
_entity_poly.type
_entity_poly.pdbx_seq_one_letter_code
_entity_poly.pdbx_strand_id
1 'polypeptide(L)'
;YDHGKDGRSSELGGCSAEIRNRDHDTYLAIRYSKGRLTIMVDVDDKNEWKECIDIGGVRLPTGYFFGASAATGDLSDNHDIISMKLY
;
A
#
# COMPACT_ATOMS: atom_id res chain seq x y z
N TYR A 1 6.70 5.54 14.13
CA TYR A 1 5.51 4.67 14.00
C TYR A 1 5.22 4.09 15.38
N ASP A 2 3.99 4.20 15.88
CA ASP A 2 3.59 3.62 17.17
C ASP A 2 3.13 2.17 16.95
N HIS A 3 4.05 1.21 17.18
CA HIS A 3 3.81 -0.22 16.96
C HIS A 3 2.66 -0.79 17.79
N GLY A 4 2.37 -0.24 18.98
CA GLY A 4 1.34 -0.79 19.87
C GLY A 4 -0.09 -0.38 19.50
N LYS A 5 -0.23 0.59 18.57
CA LYS A 5 -1.53 1.13 18.13
C LYS A 5 -1.65 1.16 16.61
N ASP A 6 -0.82 0.39 15.92
CA ASP A 6 -0.76 0.31 14.46
C ASP A 6 -0.59 1.69 13.78
N GLY A 7 0.02 2.67 14.47
CA GLY A 7 0.22 4.02 13.93
C GLY A 7 -1.05 4.88 13.79
N ARG A 8 -2.17 4.50 14.41
CA ARG A 8 -3.50 5.14 14.27
C ARG A 8 -3.54 6.65 14.46
N SER A 9 -2.69 7.21 15.32
CA SER A 9 -2.65 8.67 15.56
C SER A 9 -2.01 9.46 14.41
N SER A 10 -1.29 8.80 13.52
CA SER A 10 -0.59 9.38 12.36
C SER A 10 -1.16 8.93 11.02
N GLU A 11 -2.29 8.23 11.04
CA GLU A 11 -2.96 7.72 9.83
C GLU A 11 -3.57 8.88 9.01
N LEU A 12 -3.27 8.93 7.71
CA LEU A 12 -3.88 9.88 6.77
C LEU A 12 -5.12 9.30 6.06
N GLY A 13 -5.24 7.98 6.04
CA GLY A 13 -6.32 7.21 5.42
C GLY A 13 -5.94 5.74 5.36
N GLY A 14 -6.94 4.88 5.18
CA GLY A 14 -6.77 3.43 5.16
C GLY A 14 -8.05 2.71 4.72
N CYS A 15 -7.90 1.45 4.36
CA CYS A 15 -9.00 0.53 4.09
C CYS A 15 -8.61 -0.89 4.52
N SER A 16 -9.59 -1.76 4.71
CA SER A 16 -9.33 -3.20 4.90
C SER A 16 -9.16 -3.89 3.56
N ALA A 17 -8.09 -4.68 3.42
CA ALA A 17 -7.81 -5.52 2.25
C ALA A 17 -7.22 -6.86 2.70
N GLU A 18 -7.84 -7.95 2.26
CA GLU A 18 -7.41 -9.31 2.57
C GLU A 18 -6.36 -9.75 1.54
N ILE A 19 -5.08 -9.60 1.85
CA ILE A 19 -3.96 -9.87 0.92
C ILE A 19 -3.19 -11.17 1.22
N ARG A 20 -3.44 -11.81 2.36
CA ARG A 20 -2.68 -12.96 2.83
C ARG A 20 -3.28 -14.27 2.30
N ASN A 21 -2.43 -15.23 1.95
CA ASN A 21 -2.83 -16.59 1.55
C ASN A 21 -3.87 -16.65 0.42
N ARG A 22 -3.72 -15.80 -0.60
CA ARG A 22 -4.51 -15.87 -1.83
C ARG A 22 -3.93 -16.91 -2.78
N ASP A 23 -4.79 -17.57 -3.54
CA ASP A 23 -4.45 -18.54 -4.59
C ASP A 23 -4.25 -17.89 -5.98
N HIS A 24 -4.29 -16.56 -6.01
CA HIS A 24 -4.11 -15.69 -7.16
C HIS A 24 -3.23 -14.49 -6.77
N ASP A 25 -2.74 -13.77 -7.77
CA ASP A 25 -1.89 -12.60 -7.56
C ASP A 25 -2.67 -11.45 -6.91
N THR A 26 -2.00 -10.71 -6.02
CA THR A 26 -2.53 -9.48 -5.43
C THR A 26 -1.73 -8.28 -5.90
N TYR A 27 -2.41 -7.18 -6.16
CA TYR A 27 -1.81 -5.98 -6.74
C TYR A 27 -2.10 -4.73 -5.92
N LEU A 28 -1.12 -3.83 -5.90
CA LEU A 28 -1.19 -2.51 -5.28
C LEU A 28 -0.79 -1.46 -6.33
N ALA A 29 -1.63 -0.44 -6.50
CA ALA A 29 -1.34 0.73 -7.31
C ALA A 29 -1.27 1.96 -6.41
N ILE A 30 -0.13 2.67 -6.46
CA ILE A 30 0.07 3.95 -5.78
C ILE A 30 0.24 5.02 -6.85
N ARG A 31 -0.66 5.99 -6.87
CA ARG A 31 -0.65 7.11 -7.82
C ARG A 31 -0.52 8.42 -7.07
N TYR A 32 0.50 9.20 -7.41
CA TYR A 32 0.65 10.57 -6.93
C TYR A 32 0.68 11.53 -8.13
N SER A 33 -0.31 12.42 -8.21
CA SER A 33 -0.40 13.39 -9.31
C SER A 33 -1.09 14.66 -8.85
N LYS A 34 -0.52 15.82 -9.17
CA LYS A 34 -1.08 17.15 -8.85
C LYS A 34 -1.49 17.30 -7.37
N GLY A 35 -0.68 16.76 -6.46
CA GLY A 35 -0.92 16.81 -5.02
C GLY A 35 -2.04 15.90 -4.51
N ARG A 36 -2.51 14.95 -5.34
CA ARG A 36 -3.47 13.91 -4.94
C ARG A 36 -2.76 12.56 -4.88
N LEU A 37 -2.88 11.89 -3.75
CA LEU A 37 -2.41 10.53 -3.51
C LEU A 37 -3.60 9.58 -3.56
N THR A 38 -3.58 8.65 -4.50
CA THR A 38 -4.59 7.60 -4.65
C THR A 38 -3.92 6.24 -4.50
N ILE A 39 -4.48 5.39 -3.66
CA ILE A 39 -4.04 4.00 -3.47
C ILE A 39 -5.21 3.10 -3.84
N MET A 40 -4.95 2.12 -4.70
CA MET A 40 -5.91 1.14 -5.17
C MET A 40 -5.33 -0.26 -5.02
N VAL A 41 -6.20 -1.24 -4.82
CA VAL A 41 -5.83 -2.64 -4.67
C VAL A 41 -6.66 -3.51 -5.62
N ASP A 42 -6.09 -4.61 -6.06
CA ASP A 42 -6.81 -5.71 -6.69
C ASP A 42 -6.41 -7.00 -5.97
N VAL A 43 -7.36 -7.56 -5.22
CA VAL A 43 -7.13 -8.67 -4.27
C VAL A 43 -8.23 -9.72 -4.32
N ASP A 44 -9.18 -9.56 -5.24
CA ASP A 44 -10.38 -10.39 -5.35
C ASP A 44 -10.42 -11.16 -6.69
N ASP A 45 -9.29 -11.20 -7.42
CA ASP A 45 -9.13 -11.82 -8.75
C ASP A 45 -10.14 -11.31 -9.81
N LYS A 46 -10.43 -10.01 -9.77
CA LYS A 46 -11.39 -9.38 -10.69
C LYS A 46 -10.74 -8.59 -11.82
N ASN A 47 -9.41 -8.42 -11.77
CA ASN A 47 -8.69 -7.52 -12.65
C ASN A 47 -9.31 -6.11 -12.62
N GLU A 48 -9.72 -5.69 -11.42
CA GLU A 48 -10.44 -4.44 -11.16
C GLU A 48 -9.80 -3.70 -9.99
N TRP A 49 -9.42 -2.45 -10.21
CA TRP A 49 -8.87 -1.60 -9.16
C TRP A 49 -9.97 -1.10 -8.22
N LYS A 50 -9.90 -1.54 -6.97
CA LYS A 50 -10.71 -1.01 -5.88
C LYS A 50 -9.97 0.11 -5.16
N GLU A 51 -10.61 1.27 -5.04
CA GLU A 51 -10.06 2.40 -4.29
C GLU A 51 -9.94 2.07 -2.79
N CYS A 52 -8.79 2.40 -2.22
CA CYS A 52 -8.50 2.26 -0.79
C CYS A 52 -8.32 3.62 -0.12
N ILE A 53 -7.51 4.49 -0.73
CA ILE A 53 -7.23 5.84 -0.23
C ILE A 53 -7.32 6.79 -1.41
N ASP A 54 -7.98 7.94 -1.21
CA ASP A 54 -7.96 9.04 -2.17
C ASP A 54 -7.95 10.39 -1.45
N ILE A 55 -6.76 10.98 -1.32
CA ILE A 55 -6.53 12.19 -0.52
C ILE A 55 -5.86 13.28 -1.35
N GLY A 56 -6.39 14.50 -1.25
CA GLY A 56 -5.82 15.70 -1.86
C GLY A 56 -4.93 16.49 -0.91
N GLY A 57 -4.16 17.44 -1.45
CA GLY A 57 -3.33 18.37 -0.67
C GLY A 57 -2.02 17.78 -0.16
N VAL A 58 -1.66 16.57 -0.59
CA VAL A 58 -0.38 15.93 -0.26
C VAL A 58 0.74 16.65 -1.01
N ARG A 59 1.82 17.02 -0.30
CA ARG A 59 2.99 17.70 -0.87
C ARG A 59 4.24 16.83 -0.68
N LEU A 60 4.69 16.19 -1.76
CA LEU A 60 5.92 15.41 -1.81
C LEU A 60 6.99 16.15 -2.64
N PRO A 61 8.23 16.32 -2.12
CA PRO A 61 9.36 16.81 -2.89
C PRO A 61 9.81 15.85 -3.99
N THR A 62 10.56 16.37 -4.96
CA THR A 62 11.26 15.55 -5.97
C THR A 62 12.61 15.06 -5.45
N GLY A 63 13.18 14.04 -6.12
CA GLY A 63 14.50 13.50 -5.78
C GLY A 63 14.50 12.42 -4.69
N TYR A 64 13.33 11.89 -4.33
CA TYR A 64 13.20 10.76 -3.40
C TYR A 64 13.43 9.42 -4.09
N PHE A 65 13.57 8.37 -3.30
CA PHE A 65 13.75 7.00 -3.74
C PHE A 65 12.48 6.18 -3.51
N PHE A 66 12.14 5.31 -4.45
CA PHE A 66 11.15 4.26 -4.23
C PHE A 66 11.80 3.10 -3.48
N GLY A 67 11.10 2.56 -2.49
CA GLY A 67 11.59 1.45 -1.69
C GLY A 67 10.44 0.65 -1.11
N ALA A 68 10.74 -0.58 -0.74
CA ALA A 68 9.85 -1.47 -0.03
C ALA A 68 10.64 -2.21 1.05
N SER A 69 9.98 -2.52 2.15
CA SER A 69 10.56 -3.21 3.29
C SER A 69 9.49 -4.05 4.00
N ALA A 70 9.90 -5.13 4.63
CA ALA A 70 9.05 -5.96 5.47
C ALA A 70 9.80 -6.37 6.74
N ALA A 71 9.06 -6.74 7.78
CA ALA A 71 9.60 -7.21 9.04
C ALA A 71 8.66 -8.26 9.66
N THR A 72 9.22 -9.19 10.41
CA THR A 72 8.49 -10.20 11.20
C THR A 72 8.76 -10.01 12.69
N GLY A 73 7.88 -10.55 13.54
CA GLY A 73 8.02 -10.53 15.00
C GLY A 73 7.83 -11.93 15.57
N ASP A 74 7.09 -12.02 16.68
CA ASP A 74 6.73 -13.31 17.30
C ASP A 74 5.95 -14.23 16.36
N LEU A 75 5.17 -13.63 15.43
CA LEU A 75 4.57 -14.30 14.29
C LEU A 75 5.32 -13.89 13.00
N SER A 76 5.43 -14.83 12.07
CA SER A 76 6.17 -14.67 10.82
C SER A 76 5.32 -15.00 9.60
N ASP A 77 5.64 -14.38 8.47
CA ASP A 77 5.07 -14.68 7.16
C ASP A 77 6.11 -14.38 6.07
N ASN A 78 5.90 -14.91 4.87
CA ASN A 78 6.69 -14.53 3.71
C ASN A 78 6.18 -13.20 3.16
N HIS A 79 7.10 -12.33 2.73
CA HIS A 79 6.80 -11.00 2.23
C HIS A 79 7.45 -10.81 0.86
N ASP A 80 6.81 -11.34 -0.16
CA ASP A 80 7.38 -11.41 -1.50
C ASP A 80 6.94 -10.23 -2.37
N ILE A 81 7.89 -9.62 -3.07
CA ILE A 81 7.63 -8.59 -4.10
C ILE A 81 7.99 -9.20 -5.45
N ILE A 82 6.97 -9.56 -6.23
CA ILE A 82 7.17 -10.16 -7.55
C ILE A 82 7.64 -9.12 -8.57
N SER A 83 7.08 -7.92 -8.54
CA SER A 83 7.54 -6.82 -9.38
C SER A 83 7.17 -5.45 -8.81
N MET A 84 8.00 -4.45 -9.12
CA MET A 84 7.69 -3.02 -8.94
C MET A 84 7.82 -2.34 -10.29
N LYS A 85 6.73 -1.72 -10.77
CA LYS A 85 6.66 -1.05 -12.07
C LYS A 85 6.30 0.42 -11.86
N LEU A 86 7.09 1.33 -12.42
CA LEU A 86 6.92 2.78 -12.30
C LEU A 86 6.54 3.36 -13.65
N TYR A 87 5.58 4.29 -13.66
CA TYR A 87 4.98 4.90 -14.84
C TYR A 87 4.91 6.43 -14.71
#